data_AF-A0A7X7ZGQ7-F1
#
_entry.id   AF-A0A7X7ZGQ7-F1
#
_cell.length_a   1.000
_cell.length_b   1.000
_cell.length_c   1.000
_cell.angle_alpha   90.00
_cell.angle_beta   90.00
_cell.angle_gamma   90.00
#
_symmetry.space_group_name_H-M   'P 1'
#
loop_
_entity.id
_entity.type
_entity.pdbx_description
1 polymer ?
#
loop_
_entity_poly.entity_id
_entity_poly.type
_entity_poly.pdbx_seq_one_letter_code
_entity_poly.pdbx_strand_id
1 'polypeptide(L)'
;MVKVLRSIVRGPLESYAPGFAVELLRQGYSRGGADQQVGFIAHLDRWMLGEGIGLNGLSDPMLQRYLEQRRAAGYREYLSLKALAPLLNYLAPLGVLPVAEPAAFGPVEELLGCYRRYLLVERGLTAGTARGYVDSVRPFVATRVRRDVLDLAGIKAADVTGFVSSACPGRAVGSAKLIVCALRSLLRWLHLTGLLPVSLAAAVPATAGWRLSTLPKGLEPAQLRRLLASCDRCTPTGRRDYAVLLLLSRLGLRAGEVARLGLDDIDWRRGELTITAKGNRSEKLPLPADVGAAIAEYLRHGRPANAEVR
;
A
#
# COMPACT_ATOMS: atom_id res chain seq x y z
N MET A 1 14.95 27.33 12.55
CA MET A 1 13.76 27.39 11.67
C MET A 1 14.22 27.34 10.21
N VAL A 2 13.71 26.42 9.39
CA VAL A 2 14.06 26.35 7.96
C VAL A 2 12.79 26.44 7.09
N LYS A 3 12.83 27.31 6.08
CA LYS A 3 11.80 27.36 5.03
C LYS A 3 12.19 26.39 3.93
N VAL A 4 11.37 25.34 3.74
CA VAL A 4 11.56 24.36 2.69
C VAL A 4 10.33 24.38 1.80
N LEU A 5 10.54 24.69 0.52
CA LEU A 5 9.46 24.98 -0.41
C LEU A 5 8.52 26.07 0.15
N ARG A 6 7.21 25.80 0.25
CA ARG A 6 6.20 26.70 0.83
C ARG A 6 6.01 26.56 2.35
N SER A 7 6.67 25.61 2.99
CA SER A 7 6.41 25.25 4.39
C SER A 7 7.56 25.62 5.32
N ILE A 8 7.23 25.94 6.57
CA ILE A 8 8.19 26.25 7.63
C ILE A 8 8.28 25.05 8.56
N VAL A 9 9.48 24.49 8.68
CA VAL A 9 9.81 23.39 9.61
C VAL A 9 10.63 23.97 10.77
N ARG A 10 10.24 23.62 11.99
CA ARG A 10 10.79 24.18 13.22
C ARG A 10 10.60 23.17 14.35
N GLY A 11 11.60 22.32 14.55
CA GLY A 11 11.54 21.18 15.46
C GLY A 11 12.59 20.12 15.12
N PRO A 12 12.44 18.89 15.66
CA PRO A 12 13.39 17.79 15.49
C PRO A 12 13.71 17.40 14.04
N LEU A 13 12.80 17.67 13.09
CA LEU A 13 12.94 17.32 11.67
C LEU A 13 13.55 18.45 10.84
N GLU A 14 13.90 19.58 11.46
CA GLU A 14 14.33 20.80 10.76
C GLU A 14 15.55 20.58 9.86
N SER A 15 16.60 19.93 10.36
CA SER A 15 17.84 19.66 9.59
C SER A 15 17.63 18.68 8.43
N TYR A 16 16.57 17.86 8.50
CA TYR A 16 16.27 16.81 7.52
C TYR A 16 15.33 17.28 6.42
N ALA A 17 14.55 18.34 6.66
CA ALA A 17 13.53 18.82 5.74
C ALA A 17 14.06 19.23 4.34
N PRO A 18 15.21 19.93 4.20
CA PRO A 18 15.74 20.28 2.87
C PRO A 18 16.11 19.03 2.06
N GLY A 19 16.83 18.08 2.67
CA GLY A 19 17.23 16.85 2.00
C GLY A 19 16.04 15.97 1.64
N PHE A 20 15.02 15.93 2.51
CA PHE A 20 13.77 15.21 2.24
C PHE A 20 13.03 15.78 1.02
N ALA A 21 12.96 17.11 0.88
CA ALA A 21 12.33 17.74 -0.27
C ALA A 21 13.08 17.42 -1.59
N VAL A 22 14.41 17.42 -1.55
CA VAL A 22 15.23 17.01 -2.70
C VAL A 22 14.98 15.56 -3.06
N GLU A 23 14.91 14.68 -2.07
CA GLU A 23 14.66 13.25 -2.27
C GLU A 23 13.29 12.99 -2.89
N LEU A 24 12.23 13.69 -2.46
CA LEU A 24 10.91 13.59 -3.08
C LEU A 24 10.95 13.97 -4.58
N LEU A 25 11.62 15.07 -4.92
CA LEU A 25 11.76 15.49 -6.31
C LEU A 25 12.57 14.47 -7.12
N ARG A 26 13.63 13.89 -6.54
CA ARG A 26 14.41 12.80 -7.14
C ARG A 26 13.56 11.56 -7.42
N GLN A 27 12.66 11.22 -6.50
CA GLN A 27 11.68 10.12 -6.66
C GLN A 27 10.57 10.45 -7.68
N GLY A 28 10.59 11.64 -8.30
CA GLY A 28 9.63 12.03 -9.33
C GLY A 28 8.31 12.58 -8.81
N TYR A 29 8.25 13.02 -7.54
CA TYR A 29 7.12 13.81 -7.06
C TYR A 29 7.07 15.16 -7.80
N SER A 30 5.87 15.63 -8.12
CA SER A 30 5.70 16.99 -8.62
C SER A 30 6.05 18.00 -7.50
N ARG A 31 6.43 19.23 -7.87
CA ARG A 31 6.69 20.29 -6.86
C ARG A 31 5.51 20.46 -5.90
N GLY A 32 4.26 20.46 -6.40
CA GLY A 32 3.07 20.53 -5.55
C GLY A 32 2.90 19.34 -4.62
N GLY A 33 3.21 18.11 -5.09
CA GLY A 33 3.18 16.92 -4.24
C GLY A 33 4.27 16.94 -3.17
N ALA A 34 5.46 17.44 -3.52
CA ALA A 34 6.55 17.65 -2.56
C ALA A 34 6.18 18.72 -1.52
N ASP A 35 5.58 19.84 -1.93
CA ASP A 35 5.08 20.88 -1.02
C ASP A 35 4.08 20.31 0.00
N GLN A 36 3.13 19.47 -0.45
CA GLN A 36 2.15 18.85 0.44
C GLN A 36 2.79 17.90 1.45
N GLN A 37 3.74 17.07 1.01
CA GLN A 37 4.48 16.17 1.90
C GLN A 37 5.32 16.93 2.92
N VAL A 38 6.06 17.97 2.49
CA VAL A 38 6.82 18.83 3.39
C VAL A 38 5.90 19.56 4.37
N GLY A 39 4.73 20.03 3.92
CA GLY A 39 3.72 20.64 4.79
C GLY A 39 3.13 19.67 5.81
N PHE A 40 2.89 18.42 5.42
CA PHE A 40 2.48 17.35 6.32
C PHE A 40 3.54 17.10 7.40
N ILE A 41 4.81 17.05 7.01
CA ILE A 41 5.91 16.82 7.95
C ILE A 41 6.15 18.04 8.84
N ALA A 42 6.01 19.25 8.33
CA ALA A 42 6.05 20.46 9.14
C ALA A 42 5.00 20.44 10.27
N HIS A 43 3.84 19.82 10.02
CA HIS A 43 2.84 19.60 11.06
C HIS A 43 3.29 18.54 12.08
N LEU A 44 3.84 17.40 11.62
CA LEU A 44 4.38 16.38 12.52
C LEU A 44 5.49 16.97 13.40
N ASP A 45 6.39 17.75 12.82
CA ASP A 45 7.51 18.41 13.48
C ASP A 45 7.07 19.37 14.60
N ARG A 46 6.05 20.21 14.33
CA ARG A 46 5.45 21.06 15.36
C ARG A 46 4.79 20.27 16.48
N TRP A 47 4.14 19.16 16.14
CA TRP A 47 3.53 18.28 17.14
C TRP A 47 4.58 17.61 18.02
N MET A 48 5.66 17.09 17.42
CA MET A 48 6.80 16.53 18.15
C MET A 48 7.42 17.56 19.09
N LEU A 49 7.61 18.79 18.63
CA LEU A 49 8.13 19.87 19.47
C LEU A 49 7.22 20.17 20.66
N GLY A 50 5.89 20.20 20.45
CA GLY A 50 4.91 20.44 21.51
C GLY A 50 4.83 19.33 22.56
N GLU A 51 5.08 18.09 22.15
CA GLU A 51 5.11 16.92 23.05
C GLU A 51 6.51 16.65 23.62
N GLY A 52 7.53 17.45 23.26
CA GLY A 52 8.92 17.27 23.71
C GLY A 52 9.60 16.02 23.16
N ILE A 53 9.16 15.52 22.01
CA ILE A 53 9.61 14.25 21.42
C ILE A 53 10.73 14.52 20.40
N GLY A 54 11.90 13.91 20.60
CA GLY A 54 12.98 13.89 19.63
C GLY A 54 12.82 12.81 18.54
N LEU A 55 13.73 12.76 17.58
CA LEU A 55 13.74 11.73 16.52
C LEU A 55 13.87 10.31 17.06
N ASN A 56 14.63 10.13 18.14
CA ASN A 56 14.76 8.88 18.90
C ASN A 56 13.46 8.43 19.57
N GLY A 57 12.46 9.30 19.72
CA GLY A 57 11.15 8.98 20.26
C GLY A 57 10.09 8.70 19.19
N LEU A 58 10.46 8.73 17.90
CA LEU A 58 9.55 8.54 16.77
C LEU A 58 9.22 7.05 16.54
N SER A 59 8.58 6.41 17.52
CA SER A 59 8.18 5.00 17.49
C SER A 59 6.77 4.79 16.89
N ASP A 60 6.45 3.56 16.48
CA ASP A 60 5.14 3.20 15.93
C ASP A 60 3.96 3.60 16.84
N PRO A 61 3.97 3.33 18.17
CA PRO A 61 2.94 3.82 19.08
C PRO A 61 2.79 5.35 19.05
N MET A 62 3.90 6.09 18.97
CA MET A 62 3.88 7.54 18.95
C MET A 62 3.29 8.09 17.65
N LEU A 63 3.67 7.49 16.51
CA LEU A 63 3.11 7.82 15.21
C LEU A 63 1.60 7.53 15.17
N GLN A 64 1.14 6.44 15.79
CA GLN A 64 -0.29 6.16 15.91
C GLN A 64 -1.02 7.23 16.73
N ARG A 65 -0.47 7.62 17.89
CA ARG A 65 -1.02 8.70 18.72
C ARG A 65 -1.12 10.02 17.95
N TYR A 66 -0.08 10.39 17.20
CA TYR A 66 -0.11 11.56 16.32
C TYR A 66 -1.26 11.49 15.31
N LEU A 67 -1.41 10.33 14.63
CA LEU A 67 -2.44 10.14 13.62
C LEU A 67 -3.85 10.14 14.22
N GLU A 68 -4.04 9.63 15.44
CA GLU A 68 -5.30 9.72 16.19
C GLU A 68 -5.67 11.17 16.49
N GLN A 69 -4.74 11.96 17.02
CA GLN A 69 -4.98 13.38 17.28
C GLN A 69 -5.27 14.15 15.98
N ARG A 70 -4.55 13.83 14.89
CA ARG A 70 -4.79 14.41 13.57
C ARG A 70 -6.20 14.08 13.05
N ARG A 71 -6.68 12.85 13.24
CA ARG A 71 -8.06 12.45 12.91
C ARG A 71 -9.07 13.23 13.75
N ALA A 72 -8.84 13.35 15.06
CA ALA A 72 -9.72 14.08 15.97
C ALA A 72 -9.79 15.59 15.65
N ALA A 73 -8.70 16.18 15.17
CA ALA A 73 -8.63 17.58 14.74
C ALA A 73 -9.31 17.84 13.37
N GLY A 74 -9.96 16.84 12.76
CA GLY A 74 -10.78 17.01 11.55
C GLY A 74 -10.01 17.04 10.23
N TYR A 75 -8.71 16.72 10.23
CA TYR A 75 -7.96 16.58 8.98
C TYR A 75 -8.52 15.42 8.14
N ARG A 76 -8.48 15.58 6.82
CA ARG A 76 -8.99 14.58 5.85
C ARG A 76 -7.90 13.86 5.06
N GLU A 77 -6.67 14.39 5.10
CA GLU A 77 -5.53 13.87 4.35
C GLU A 77 -4.39 13.46 5.28
N TYR A 78 -3.56 12.52 4.84
CA TYR A 78 -2.39 12.02 5.55
C TYR A 78 -2.71 11.45 6.96
N LEU A 79 -3.70 10.53 7.02
CA LEU A 79 -4.27 10.00 8.26
C LEU A 79 -3.81 8.56 8.63
N SER A 80 -2.84 8.02 7.91
CA SER A 80 -2.37 6.64 8.11
C SER A 80 -0.86 6.57 8.17
N LEU A 81 -0.32 5.50 8.78
CA LEU A 81 1.12 5.25 8.78
C LEU A 81 1.71 5.18 7.36
N LYS A 82 0.93 4.72 6.38
CA LYS A 82 1.35 4.71 4.97
C LYS A 82 1.68 6.12 4.45
N ALA A 83 1.00 7.15 4.95
CA ALA A 83 1.26 8.53 4.58
C ALA A 83 2.63 9.02 5.09
N LEU A 84 3.15 8.42 6.16
CA LEU A 84 4.47 8.71 6.73
C LEU A 84 5.59 7.93 6.05
N ALA A 85 5.26 6.92 5.23
CA ALA A 85 6.26 6.06 4.58
C ALA A 85 7.34 6.83 3.78
N PRO A 86 7.02 7.90 3.01
CA PRO A 86 8.07 8.67 2.33
C PRO A 86 9.11 9.24 3.31
N LEU A 87 8.66 9.83 4.43
CA LEU A 87 9.54 10.37 5.46
C LEU A 87 10.36 9.26 6.11
N LEU A 88 9.71 8.19 6.56
CA LEU A 88 10.38 7.10 7.28
C LEU A 88 11.41 6.40 6.39
N ASN A 89 11.11 6.20 5.11
CA ASN A 89 12.06 5.63 4.14
C ASN A 89 13.28 6.53 3.90
N TYR A 90 13.11 7.86 4.02
CA TYR A 90 14.22 8.81 3.91
C TYR A 90 15.07 8.85 5.19
N LEU A 91 14.43 8.81 6.37
CA LEU A 91 15.14 8.89 7.66
C LEU A 91 15.79 7.57 8.09
N ALA A 92 15.19 6.43 7.75
CA ALA A 92 15.70 5.11 8.13
C ALA A 92 17.18 4.88 7.74
N PRO A 93 17.62 5.10 6.48
CA PRO A 93 19.03 4.92 6.11
C PRO A 93 19.98 5.93 6.77
N LEU A 94 19.47 7.03 7.32
CA LEU A 94 20.28 8.01 8.06
C LEU A 94 20.59 7.57 9.50
N GLY A 95 19.95 6.49 9.99
CA GLY A 95 20.18 5.96 11.34
C GLY A 95 19.65 6.83 12.47
N VAL A 96 18.73 7.76 12.17
CA VAL A 96 18.23 8.77 13.13
C VAL A 96 16.92 8.36 13.81
N LEU A 97 16.25 7.34 13.28
CA LEU A 97 15.05 6.75 13.87
C LEU A 97 15.44 5.85 15.03
N PRO A 98 14.57 5.65 16.04
CA PRO A 98 14.82 4.67 17.08
C PRO A 98 15.13 3.32 16.45
N VAL A 99 16.22 2.71 16.88
CA VAL A 99 16.38 1.27 16.73
C VAL A 99 15.28 0.67 17.59
N ALA A 100 14.21 0.20 16.97
CA ALA A 100 13.19 -0.53 17.68
C ALA A 100 13.89 -1.75 18.30
N GLU A 101 14.05 -1.75 19.62
CA GLU A 101 14.34 -3.00 20.31
C GLU A 101 13.26 -3.98 19.87
N PRO A 102 13.62 -5.21 19.45
CA PRO A 102 12.63 -6.21 19.11
C PRO A 102 11.84 -6.48 20.38
N ALA A 103 10.72 -5.78 20.54
CA ALA A 103 9.76 -6.06 21.59
C ALA A 103 9.43 -7.54 21.47
N ALA A 104 9.51 -8.27 22.59
CA ALA A 104 9.05 -9.65 22.62
C ALA A 104 7.63 -9.66 22.04
N PHE A 105 7.48 -10.31 20.90
CA PHE A 105 6.23 -10.32 20.19
C PHE A 105 5.20 -11.00 21.09
N GLY A 106 4.09 -10.33 21.38
CA GLY A 106 2.99 -10.98 22.09
C GLY A 106 2.54 -12.23 21.31
N PRO A 107 1.87 -13.19 21.97
CA PRO A 107 1.55 -14.49 21.37
C PRO A 107 0.74 -14.37 20.06
N VAL A 108 -0.06 -13.31 19.91
CA VAL A 108 -0.78 -12.97 18.67
C VAL A 108 0.18 -12.68 17.52
N GLU A 109 1.21 -11.86 17.74
CA GLU A 109 2.17 -11.48 16.70
C GLU A 109 3.05 -12.66 16.31
N GLU A 110 3.44 -13.50 17.27
CA GLU A 110 4.19 -14.73 16.99
C GLU A 110 3.39 -15.67 16.07
N LEU A 111 2.12 -15.94 16.43
CA LEU A 111 1.24 -16.78 15.61
C LEU A 111 1.04 -16.20 14.20
N LEU A 112 0.74 -14.91 14.11
CA LEU A 112 0.52 -14.24 12.83
C LEU A 112 1.81 -14.13 12.01
N GLY A 113 2.98 -14.06 12.64
CA GLY A 113 4.29 -14.15 12.00
C GLY A 113 4.54 -15.51 11.37
N CYS A 114 4.26 -16.59 12.11
CA CYS A 114 4.30 -17.97 11.59
C CYS A 114 3.30 -18.17 10.44
N TYR A 115 2.06 -17.72 10.60
CA TYR A 115 1.05 -17.78 9.54
C TYR A 115 1.48 -16.99 8.30
N ARG A 116 2.03 -15.78 8.48
CA ARG A 116 2.56 -14.98 7.38
C ARG A 116 3.68 -15.71 6.63
N ARG A 117 4.59 -16.37 7.35
CA ARG A 117 5.66 -17.17 6.74
C ARG A 117 5.07 -18.31 5.90
N TYR A 118 4.11 -19.06 6.43
CA TYR A 118 3.37 -20.08 5.69
C TYR A 118 2.74 -19.51 4.40
N LEU A 119 2.09 -18.36 4.49
CA LEU A 119 1.46 -17.71 3.32
C LEU A 119 2.48 -17.33 2.23
N LEU A 120 3.69 -16.91 2.62
CA LEU A 120 4.73 -16.49 1.68
C LEU A 120 5.49 -17.67 1.09
N VAL A 121 5.99 -18.55 1.96
CA VAL A 121 6.96 -19.59 1.61
C VAL A 121 6.25 -20.81 1.03
N GLU A 122 5.24 -21.33 1.72
CA GLU A 122 4.59 -22.58 1.31
C GLU A 122 3.44 -22.34 0.32
N ARG A 123 2.69 -21.26 0.51
CA ARG A 123 1.55 -20.89 -0.35
C ARG A 123 1.91 -19.99 -1.54
N GLY A 124 3.14 -19.47 -1.58
CA GLY A 124 3.63 -18.61 -2.65
C GLY A 124 2.83 -17.31 -2.86
N LEU A 125 2.17 -16.79 -1.82
CA LEU A 125 1.42 -15.54 -1.95
C LEU A 125 2.36 -14.34 -2.00
N THR A 126 1.92 -13.27 -2.69
CA THR A 126 2.65 -12.00 -2.66
C THR A 126 2.61 -11.38 -1.25
N ALA A 127 3.64 -10.60 -0.91
CA ALA A 127 3.71 -9.90 0.38
C ALA A 127 2.46 -9.04 0.67
N GLY A 128 1.90 -8.39 -0.35
CA GLY A 128 0.67 -7.61 -0.22
C GLY A 128 -0.56 -8.46 0.10
N THR A 129 -0.69 -9.63 -0.55
CA THR A 129 -1.78 -10.57 -0.28
C THR A 129 -1.65 -11.19 1.12
N ALA A 130 -0.44 -11.62 1.49
CA ALA A 130 -0.17 -12.19 2.80
C ALA A 130 -0.47 -11.18 3.93
N ARG A 131 -0.06 -9.91 3.76
CA ARG A 131 -0.43 -8.83 4.68
C ARG A 131 -1.94 -8.67 4.78
N GLY A 132 -2.65 -8.60 3.64
CA GLY A 132 -4.11 -8.47 3.66
C GLY A 132 -4.82 -9.64 4.37
N TYR A 133 -4.26 -10.85 4.31
CA TYR A 133 -4.78 -12.00 5.05
C TYR A 133 -4.54 -11.86 6.55
N VAL A 134 -3.30 -11.54 6.95
CA VAL A 134 -2.92 -11.31 8.35
C VAL A 134 -3.78 -10.22 8.98
N ASP A 135 -3.89 -9.06 8.33
CA ASP A 135 -4.68 -7.93 8.82
C ASP A 135 -6.17 -8.30 8.98
N SER A 136 -6.69 -9.15 8.09
CA SER A 136 -8.11 -9.56 8.12
C SER A 136 -8.42 -10.53 9.27
N VAL A 137 -7.47 -11.38 9.67
CA VAL A 137 -7.68 -12.40 10.72
C VAL A 137 -7.14 -12.00 12.08
N ARG A 138 -6.27 -10.98 12.15
CA ARG A 138 -5.71 -10.45 13.39
C ARG A 138 -6.79 -10.17 14.46
N PRO A 139 -7.92 -9.49 14.15
CA PRO A 139 -8.95 -9.26 15.17
C PRO A 139 -9.54 -10.56 15.72
N PHE A 140 -9.71 -11.59 14.87
CA PHE A 140 -10.17 -12.90 15.32
C PHE A 140 -9.18 -13.56 16.28
N VAL A 141 -7.89 -13.60 15.93
CA VAL A 141 -6.83 -14.17 16.78
C VAL A 141 -6.75 -13.42 18.12
N ALA A 142 -6.85 -12.08 18.11
CA ALA A 142 -6.83 -11.28 19.32
C ALA A 142 -7.96 -11.63 20.30
N THR A 143 -9.14 -12.03 19.81
CA THR A 143 -10.24 -12.51 20.69
C THR A 143 -9.95 -13.83 21.42
N ARG A 144 -8.86 -14.52 21.08
CA ARG A 144 -8.49 -15.83 21.64
C ARG A 144 -7.41 -15.75 22.72
N VAL A 145 -6.95 -14.54 23.03
CA VAL A 145 -6.03 -14.33 24.14
C VAL A 145 -6.81 -14.40 25.45
N ARG A 146 -6.46 -15.36 26.31
CA ARG A 146 -6.97 -15.49 27.68
C ARG A 146 -5.78 -15.50 28.64
N ARG A 147 -5.69 -14.51 29.53
CA ARG A 147 -4.57 -14.37 30.50
C ARG A 147 -3.19 -14.47 29.82
N ASP A 148 -3.00 -13.72 28.73
CA ASP A 148 -1.77 -13.70 27.91
C ASP A 148 -1.38 -15.03 27.23
N VAL A 149 -2.30 -16.00 27.15
CA VAL A 149 -2.11 -17.26 26.41
C VAL A 149 -3.15 -17.35 25.30
N LEU A 150 -2.72 -17.82 24.11
CA LEU A 150 -3.63 -18.12 23.01
C LEU A 150 -4.33 -19.46 23.22
N ASP A 151 -5.65 -19.42 23.42
CA ASP A 151 -6.46 -20.63 23.41
C ASP A 151 -7.02 -20.91 22.01
N LEU A 152 -6.26 -21.69 21.23
CA LEU A 152 -6.62 -22.09 19.87
C LEU A 152 -7.39 -23.41 19.84
N ALA A 153 -7.12 -24.31 20.79
CA ALA A 153 -7.79 -25.61 20.88
C ALA A 153 -9.27 -25.48 21.28
N GLY A 154 -9.61 -24.44 22.05
CA GLY A 154 -10.97 -24.13 22.48
C GLY A 154 -11.85 -23.45 21.43
N ILE A 155 -11.35 -23.17 20.22
CA ILE A 155 -12.15 -22.52 19.17
C ILE A 155 -13.30 -23.44 18.75
N LYS A 156 -14.53 -22.91 18.76
CA LYS A 156 -15.74 -23.61 18.32
C LYS A 156 -16.28 -23.01 17.02
N ALA A 157 -17.15 -23.76 16.34
CA ALA A 157 -17.83 -23.25 15.14
C ALA A 157 -18.60 -21.94 15.40
N ALA A 158 -19.20 -21.79 16.59
CA ALA A 158 -19.93 -20.59 17.00
C ALA A 158 -19.04 -19.33 17.07
N ASP A 159 -17.76 -19.49 17.43
CA ASP A 159 -16.79 -18.40 17.44
C ASP A 159 -16.48 -17.89 16.03
N VAL A 160 -16.35 -18.84 15.10
CA VAL A 160 -16.06 -18.58 13.69
C VAL A 160 -17.23 -17.85 13.03
N THR A 161 -18.46 -18.37 13.21
CA THR A 161 -19.66 -17.73 12.68
C THR A 161 -19.92 -16.38 13.34
N GLY A 162 -19.76 -16.29 14.67
CA GLY A 162 -19.91 -15.05 15.43
C GLY A 162 -18.95 -13.95 14.95
N PHE A 163 -17.69 -14.28 14.69
CA PHE A 163 -16.72 -13.32 14.14
C PHE A 163 -17.09 -12.84 12.74
N VAL A 164 -17.53 -13.74 11.84
CA VAL A 164 -17.96 -13.33 10.49
C VAL A 164 -19.18 -12.41 10.57
N SER A 165 -20.14 -12.74 11.44
CA SER A 165 -21.35 -11.94 11.68
C SER A 165 -21.07 -10.57 12.27
N SER A 166 -20.00 -10.40 13.07
CA SER A 166 -19.62 -9.09 13.61
C SER A 166 -18.70 -8.30 12.67
N ALA A 167 -17.79 -8.98 11.96
CA ALA A 167 -16.76 -8.33 11.16
C ALA A 167 -17.23 -7.90 9.77
N CYS A 168 -18.25 -8.56 9.18
CA CYS A 168 -18.67 -8.32 7.80
C CYS A 168 -19.74 -7.22 7.59
N PRO A 169 -20.72 -6.99 8.49
CA PRO A 169 -21.74 -5.96 8.29
C PRO A 169 -21.16 -4.57 8.01
N GLY A 170 -21.80 -3.82 7.10
CA GLY A 170 -21.37 -2.47 6.71
C GLY A 170 -20.13 -2.41 5.80
N ARG A 171 -19.49 -3.55 5.49
CA ARG A 171 -18.33 -3.60 4.59
C ARG A 171 -18.73 -3.84 3.14
N ALA A 172 -17.91 -3.33 2.22
CA ALA A 172 -18.03 -3.67 0.80
C ALA A 172 -17.84 -5.20 0.59
N VAL A 173 -18.57 -5.77 -0.37
CA VAL A 173 -18.58 -7.22 -0.67
C VAL A 173 -17.17 -7.79 -0.84
N GLY A 174 -16.28 -7.07 -1.53
CA GLY A 174 -14.89 -7.50 -1.73
C GLY A 174 -14.09 -7.61 -0.43
N SER A 175 -14.33 -6.68 0.51
CA SER A 175 -13.69 -6.70 1.83
C SER A 175 -14.22 -7.85 2.69
N ALA A 176 -15.53 -8.08 2.71
CA ALA A 176 -16.12 -9.23 3.39
C ALA A 176 -15.60 -10.56 2.83
N LYS A 177 -15.54 -10.70 1.50
CA LYS A 177 -14.96 -11.87 0.82
C LYS A 177 -13.51 -12.10 1.23
N LEU A 178 -12.69 -11.05 1.33
CA LEU A 178 -11.30 -11.17 1.77
C LEU A 178 -11.20 -11.69 3.20
N ILE A 179 -11.99 -11.15 4.13
CA ILE A 179 -12.03 -11.59 5.53
C ILE A 179 -12.36 -13.07 5.61
N VAL A 180 -13.43 -13.49 4.93
CA VAL A 180 -13.88 -14.88 4.93
C VAL A 180 -12.87 -15.82 4.27
N CYS A 181 -12.23 -15.42 3.17
CA CYS A 181 -11.15 -16.20 2.56
C CYS A 181 -9.92 -16.33 3.48
N ALA A 182 -9.51 -15.23 4.10
CA ALA A 182 -8.37 -15.20 5.01
C ALA A 182 -8.63 -16.05 6.26
N LEU A 183 -9.84 -15.99 6.81
CA LEU A 183 -10.26 -16.79 7.96
C LEU A 183 -10.25 -18.29 7.65
N ARG A 184 -10.82 -18.72 6.50
CA ARG A 184 -10.71 -20.12 6.06
C ARG A 184 -9.26 -20.56 5.92
N SER A 185 -8.42 -19.70 5.34
CA SER A 185 -6.99 -19.99 5.17
C SER A 185 -6.28 -20.15 6.52
N LEU A 186 -6.57 -19.29 7.49
CA LEU A 186 -6.02 -19.39 8.86
C LEU A 186 -6.46 -20.68 9.53
N LEU A 187 -7.76 -20.98 9.55
CA LEU A 187 -8.30 -22.17 10.23
C LEU A 187 -7.76 -23.48 9.63
N ARG A 188 -7.55 -23.52 8.30
CA ARG A 188 -6.88 -24.66 7.64
C ARG A 188 -5.44 -24.79 8.10
N TRP A 189 -4.70 -23.68 8.16
CA TRP A 189 -3.31 -23.69 8.60
C TRP A 189 -3.20 -24.12 10.07
N LEU A 190 -4.02 -23.58 10.97
CA LEU A 190 -4.04 -23.96 12.39
C LEU A 190 -4.34 -25.46 12.58
N HIS A 191 -5.23 -26.03 11.77
CA HIS A 191 -5.48 -27.46 11.81
C HIS A 191 -4.28 -28.26 11.28
N LEU A 192 -3.70 -27.82 10.16
CA LEU A 192 -2.55 -28.47 9.53
C LEU A 192 -1.30 -28.48 10.43
N THR A 193 -1.12 -27.45 11.26
CA THR A 193 -0.03 -27.36 12.25
C THR A 193 -0.38 -28.00 13.61
N GLY A 194 -1.55 -28.62 13.75
CA GLY A 194 -1.96 -29.30 14.98
C GLY A 194 -2.41 -28.38 16.12
N LEU A 195 -2.47 -27.06 15.91
CA LEU A 195 -2.97 -26.09 16.90
C LEU A 195 -4.49 -26.13 17.07
N LEU A 196 -5.19 -26.66 16.06
CA LEU A 196 -6.64 -26.89 16.06
C LEU A 196 -6.92 -28.40 15.88
N PRO A 197 -7.56 -29.08 16.84
CA PRO A 197 -7.78 -30.52 16.76
C PRO A 197 -8.75 -30.91 15.64
N VAL A 198 -9.68 -30.02 15.28
CA VAL A 198 -10.70 -30.24 14.25
C VAL A 198 -10.65 -29.12 13.22
N SER A 199 -10.82 -29.46 11.94
CA SER A 199 -10.90 -28.48 10.87
C SER A 199 -12.20 -27.68 10.96
N LEU A 200 -12.11 -26.38 11.23
CA LEU A 200 -13.24 -25.45 11.28
C LEU A 200 -13.44 -24.64 10.00
N ALA A 201 -12.69 -24.95 8.93
CA ALA A 201 -12.76 -24.18 7.69
C ALA A 201 -14.15 -24.18 7.05
N ALA A 202 -14.92 -25.27 7.23
CA ALA A 202 -16.29 -25.40 6.74
C ALA A 202 -17.31 -24.61 7.58
N ALA A 203 -16.97 -24.24 8.82
CA ALA A 203 -17.83 -23.43 9.67
C ALA A 203 -17.88 -21.95 9.25
N VAL A 204 -16.97 -21.50 8.35
CA VAL A 204 -16.93 -20.13 7.87
C VAL A 204 -18.07 -19.87 6.88
N PRO A 205 -19.07 -19.02 7.20
CA PRO A 205 -20.19 -18.73 6.32
C PRO A 205 -19.75 -18.21 4.95
N ALA A 206 -20.54 -18.52 3.92
CA ALA A 206 -20.36 -17.88 2.63
C ALA A 206 -20.80 -16.41 2.71
N THR A 207 -20.02 -15.51 2.12
CA THR A 207 -20.44 -14.12 1.93
C THR A 207 -21.33 -14.04 0.71
N ALA A 208 -22.52 -13.44 0.84
CA ALA A 208 -23.35 -13.12 -0.30
C ALA A 208 -22.58 -12.19 -1.26
N GLY A 209 -22.44 -12.61 -2.51
CA GLY A 209 -21.75 -11.83 -3.53
C GLY A 209 -22.05 -12.43 -4.89
N TRP A 210 -23.25 -12.11 -5.38
CA TRP A 210 -23.79 -12.58 -6.63
C TRP A 210 -22.90 -12.19 -7.80
N ARG A 211 -22.63 -13.15 -8.69
CA ARG A 211 -21.89 -12.88 -9.92
C ARG A 211 -22.71 -11.89 -10.75
N LEU A 212 -22.06 -10.88 -11.32
CA LEU A 212 -22.72 -9.80 -12.09
C LEU A 212 -23.72 -8.95 -11.30
N SER A 213 -23.59 -8.86 -9.97
CA SER A 213 -24.44 -7.97 -9.14
C SER A 213 -24.32 -6.49 -9.51
N THR A 214 -23.32 -6.13 -10.33
CA THR A 214 -23.10 -4.79 -10.87
C THR A 214 -22.60 -4.90 -12.31
N LEU A 215 -23.06 -4.00 -13.18
CA LEU A 215 -22.48 -3.84 -14.51
C LEU A 215 -21.06 -3.26 -14.42
N PRO A 216 -20.08 -3.78 -15.20
CA PRO A 216 -18.78 -3.14 -15.34
C PRO A 216 -18.96 -1.69 -15.80
N LYS A 217 -18.44 -0.74 -15.03
CA LYS A 217 -18.48 0.68 -15.39
C LYS A 217 -17.27 0.98 -16.29
N GLY A 218 -17.53 1.25 -17.57
CA GLY A 218 -16.54 1.72 -18.54
C GLY A 218 -16.62 3.23 -18.73
N LEU A 219 -15.55 3.81 -19.30
CA LEU A 219 -15.60 5.18 -19.82
C LEU A 219 -16.08 5.15 -21.26
N GLU A 220 -17.02 6.04 -21.59
CA GLU A 220 -17.42 6.29 -22.97
C GLU A 220 -16.24 6.86 -23.78
N PRO A 221 -16.16 6.62 -25.10
CA PRO A 221 -15.06 7.14 -25.94
C PRO A 221 -14.87 8.66 -25.84
N ALA A 222 -15.95 9.42 -25.64
CA ALA A 222 -15.88 10.87 -25.42
C ALA A 222 -15.28 11.22 -24.05
N GLN A 223 -15.61 10.45 -23.00
CA GLN A 223 -15.07 10.66 -21.65
C GLN A 223 -13.57 10.36 -21.61
N LEU A 224 -13.13 9.27 -22.26
CA LEU A 224 -11.72 8.93 -22.37
C LEU A 224 -10.95 10.03 -23.12
N ARG A 225 -11.49 10.55 -24.24
CA ARG A 225 -10.88 11.67 -24.97
C ARG A 225 -10.71 12.90 -24.10
N ARG A 226 -11.72 13.28 -23.32
CA ARG A 226 -11.62 14.40 -22.37
C ARG A 226 -10.59 14.15 -21.27
N LEU A 227 -10.53 12.93 -20.75
CA LEU A 227 -9.55 12.55 -19.73
C LEU A 227 -8.12 12.69 -20.27
N LEU A 228 -7.86 12.14 -21.46
CA LEU A 228 -6.55 12.26 -22.11
C LEU A 228 -6.20 13.73 -22.45
N ALA A 229 -7.19 14.52 -22.88
CA ALA A 229 -7.01 15.94 -23.17
C ALA A 229 -6.76 16.81 -21.92
N SER A 230 -7.13 16.34 -20.74
CA SER A 230 -6.90 17.06 -19.47
C SER A 230 -5.44 17.02 -19.00
N CYS A 231 -4.62 16.13 -19.58
CA CYS A 231 -3.20 16.07 -19.29
C CYS A 231 -2.44 17.21 -19.98
N ASP A 232 -1.86 18.13 -19.20
CA ASP A 232 -1.01 19.18 -19.72
C ASP A 232 0.35 18.61 -20.20
N ARG A 233 0.42 18.27 -21.48
CA ARG A 233 1.59 17.71 -22.14
C ARG A 233 2.75 18.69 -22.29
N CYS A 234 2.61 19.96 -21.91
CA CYS A 234 3.74 20.88 -21.81
C CYS A 234 4.56 20.64 -20.52
N THR A 235 3.98 19.97 -19.53
CA THR A 235 4.64 19.65 -18.26
C THR A 235 5.20 18.22 -18.24
N PRO A 236 6.32 17.96 -17.53
CA PRO A 236 6.84 16.62 -17.31
C PRO A 236 5.79 15.65 -16.74
N THR A 237 5.01 16.11 -15.76
CA THR A 237 3.94 15.34 -15.11
C THR A 237 2.82 15.00 -16.09
N GLY A 238 2.33 15.97 -16.86
CA GLY A 238 1.24 15.70 -17.80
C GLY A 238 1.66 14.82 -18.97
N ARG A 239 2.93 14.88 -19.42
CA ARG A 239 3.48 13.90 -20.38
C ARG A 239 3.48 12.47 -19.80
N ARG A 240 3.91 12.31 -18.55
CA ARG A 240 3.88 11.02 -17.84
C ARG A 240 2.45 10.50 -17.71
N ASP A 241 1.55 11.32 -17.19
CA ASP A 241 0.17 10.94 -16.91
C ASP A 241 -0.57 10.58 -18.21
N TYR A 242 -0.32 11.31 -19.30
CA TYR A 242 -0.84 10.98 -20.63
C TYR A 242 -0.37 9.61 -21.13
N ALA A 243 0.94 9.32 -21.03
CA ALA A 243 1.49 8.02 -21.43
C ALA A 243 0.93 6.87 -20.58
N VAL A 244 0.83 7.06 -19.27
CA VAL A 244 0.23 6.09 -18.33
C VAL A 244 -1.24 5.82 -18.68
N LEU A 245 -2.04 6.86 -18.93
CA LEU A 245 -3.46 6.72 -19.28
C LEU A 245 -3.66 6.03 -20.63
N LEU A 246 -2.78 6.26 -21.60
CA LEU A 246 -2.80 5.54 -22.87
C LEU A 246 -2.49 4.05 -22.68
N LEU A 247 -1.47 3.71 -21.89
CA LEU A 247 -1.15 2.31 -21.57
C LEU A 247 -2.34 1.58 -20.90
N LEU A 248 -2.99 2.22 -19.94
CA LEU A 248 -4.18 1.67 -19.25
C LEU A 248 -5.36 1.47 -20.21
N SER A 249 -5.65 2.46 -21.05
CA SER A 249 -6.87 2.47 -21.87
C SER A 249 -6.74 1.74 -23.21
N ARG A 250 -5.57 1.77 -23.85
CA ARG A 250 -5.34 1.17 -25.18
C ARG A 250 -4.92 -0.29 -25.10
N LEU A 251 -4.10 -0.63 -24.10
CA LEU A 251 -3.59 -1.99 -23.91
C LEU A 251 -4.29 -2.74 -22.78
N GLY A 252 -5.20 -2.10 -22.04
CA GLY A 252 -5.94 -2.73 -20.96
C GLY A 252 -5.07 -3.14 -19.77
N LEU A 253 -3.87 -2.55 -19.64
CA LEU A 253 -2.94 -2.88 -18.58
C LEU A 253 -3.50 -2.48 -17.22
N ARG A 254 -3.15 -3.23 -16.18
CA ARG A 254 -3.45 -2.84 -14.80
C ARG A 254 -2.47 -1.78 -14.34
N ALA A 255 -2.90 -0.91 -13.43
CA ALA A 255 -2.04 0.12 -12.85
C ALA A 255 -0.73 -0.43 -12.26
N GLY A 256 -0.77 -1.62 -11.63
CA GLY A 256 0.42 -2.27 -11.10
C GLY A 256 1.36 -2.86 -12.16
N GLU A 257 0.85 -3.16 -13.37
CA GLU A 257 1.66 -3.60 -14.51
C GLU A 257 2.37 -2.38 -15.12
N VAL A 258 1.62 -1.29 -15.38
CA VAL A 258 2.19 -0.02 -15.87
C VAL A 258 3.23 0.55 -14.90
N ALA A 259 2.98 0.51 -13.59
CA ALA A 259 3.89 1.04 -12.59
C ALA A 259 5.19 0.24 -12.44
N ARG A 260 5.24 -1.01 -12.93
CA ARG A 260 6.44 -1.87 -12.89
C ARG A 260 7.18 -1.93 -14.22
N LEU A 261 6.63 -1.33 -15.27
CA LEU A 261 7.20 -1.37 -16.61
C LEU A 261 8.59 -0.72 -16.61
N GLY A 262 9.61 -1.50 -16.94
CA GLY A 262 10.98 -1.07 -17.13
C GLY A 262 11.24 -0.60 -18.56
N LEU A 263 12.44 -0.03 -18.80
CA LEU A 263 12.84 0.33 -20.16
C LEU A 263 13.16 -0.91 -21.01
N ASP A 264 13.73 -1.95 -20.38
CA ASP A 264 14.12 -3.19 -21.04
C ASP A 264 12.92 -4.07 -21.42
N ASP A 265 11.73 -3.75 -20.90
CA ASP A 265 10.48 -4.39 -21.29
C ASP A 265 9.99 -3.92 -22.68
N ILE A 266 10.61 -2.89 -23.28
CA ILE A 266 10.18 -2.30 -24.55
C ILE A 266 11.15 -2.64 -25.68
N ASP A 267 10.70 -3.47 -26.62
CA ASP A 267 11.42 -3.69 -27.88
C ASP A 267 10.91 -2.71 -28.95
N TRP A 268 11.58 -1.56 -29.05
CA TRP A 268 11.25 -0.51 -30.00
C TRP A 268 11.42 -0.95 -31.47
N ARG A 269 12.30 -1.90 -31.76
CA ARG A 269 12.56 -2.36 -33.14
C ARG A 269 11.46 -3.28 -33.62
N ARG A 270 10.97 -4.16 -32.73
CA ARG A 270 9.85 -5.05 -33.01
C ARG A 270 8.49 -4.40 -32.77
N GLY A 271 8.45 -3.28 -32.06
CA GLY A 271 7.19 -2.69 -31.62
C GLY A 271 6.46 -3.60 -30.65
N GLU A 272 7.19 -4.19 -29.70
CA GLU A 272 6.65 -5.11 -28.68
C GLU A 272 6.86 -4.56 -27.27
N LEU A 273 5.94 -4.90 -26.37
CA LEU A 273 5.95 -4.59 -24.96
C LEU A 273 5.84 -5.89 -24.16
N THR A 274 6.78 -6.16 -23.27
CA THR A 274 6.75 -7.32 -22.37
C THR A 274 6.13 -6.92 -21.03
N ILE A 275 5.05 -7.59 -20.63
CA ILE A 275 4.35 -7.32 -19.37
C ILE A 275 4.46 -8.52 -18.45
N THR A 276 4.93 -8.29 -17.22
CA THR A 276 4.91 -9.32 -16.17
C THR A 276 3.59 -9.26 -15.40
N ALA A 277 2.71 -10.21 -15.69
CA ALA A 277 1.39 -10.37 -15.11
C ALA A 277 1.41 -11.16 -13.79
N LYS A 278 0.21 -11.28 -13.19
CA LYS A 278 0.00 -12.04 -11.95
C LYS A 278 0.51 -13.49 -12.08
N GLY A 279 1.26 -13.96 -11.08
CA GLY A 279 1.84 -15.30 -11.07
C GLY A 279 3.18 -15.39 -11.80
N ASN A 280 3.87 -14.26 -11.99
CA ASN A 280 5.17 -14.18 -12.66
C ASN A 280 5.14 -14.72 -14.10
N ARG A 281 4.01 -14.51 -14.79
CA ARG A 281 3.84 -14.87 -16.20
C ARG A 281 4.12 -13.64 -17.05
N SER A 282 5.02 -13.76 -18.01
CA SER A 282 5.33 -12.70 -18.95
C SER A 282 4.52 -12.87 -20.23
N GLU A 283 3.97 -11.78 -20.74
CA GLU A 283 3.20 -11.74 -21.97
C GLU A 283 3.75 -10.63 -22.88
N LYS A 284 3.83 -10.90 -24.18
CA LYS A 284 4.25 -9.91 -25.17
C LYS A 284 3.02 -9.33 -25.85
N LEU A 285 2.95 -8.01 -25.87
CA LEU A 285 1.88 -7.25 -26.50
C LEU A 285 2.46 -6.39 -27.62
N PRO A 286 1.70 -6.12 -28.69
CA PRO A 286 2.09 -5.09 -29.65
C PRO A 286 2.17 -3.73 -28.94
N LEU A 287 3.06 -2.87 -29.40
CA LEU A 287 3.18 -1.47 -28.99
C LEU A 287 2.56 -0.59 -30.08
N PRO A 288 1.30 -0.14 -29.92
CA PRO A 288 0.69 0.78 -30.86
C PRO A 288 1.50 2.07 -30.99
N ALA A 289 1.57 2.61 -32.21
CA ALA A 289 2.40 3.78 -32.51
C ALA A 289 2.06 5.00 -31.65
N ASP A 290 0.77 5.22 -31.33
CA ASP A 290 0.32 6.30 -30.46
C ASP A 290 0.82 6.14 -29.02
N VAL A 291 0.83 4.90 -28.51
CA VAL A 291 1.36 4.57 -27.19
C VAL A 291 2.87 4.72 -27.15
N GLY A 292 3.58 4.17 -28.15
CA GLY A 292 5.03 4.29 -28.29
C GLY A 292 5.49 5.73 -28.38
N ALA A 293 4.80 6.56 -29.18
CA ALA A 293 5.08 7.99 -29.29
C ALA A 293 4.88 8.71 -27.96
N ALA A 294 3.81 8.42 -27.21
CA ALA A 294 3.57 9.03 -25.91
C ALA A 294 4.66 8.67 -24.88
N ILE A 295 5.11 7.41 -24.87
CA ILE A 295 6.22 6.97 -24.01
C ILE A 295 7.51 7.68 -24.42
N ALA A 296 7.85 7.68 -25.71
CA ALA A 296 9.07 8.33 -26.20
C ALA A 296 9.09 9.83 -25.87
N GLU A 297 7.95 10.51 -26.00
CA GLU A 297 7.80 11.93 -25.66
C GLU A 297 8.05 12.19 -24.17
N TYR A 298 7.53 11.32 -23.29
CA TYR A 298 7.83 11.39 -21.86
C TYR A 298 9.31 11.12 -21.58
N LEU A 299 9.90 10.08 -22.18
CA LEU A 299 11.30 9.72 -21.95
C LEU A 299 12.27 10.82 -22.40
N ARG A 300 11.98 11.52 -23.49
CA ARG A 300 12.83 12.59 -24.03
C ARG A 300 12.65 13.94 -23.33
N HIS A 301 11.42 14.27 -22.93
CA HIS A 301 11.07 15.64 -22.53
C HIS A 301 10.41 15.76 -21.14
N GLY A 302 10.16 14.64 -20.46
CA GLY A 302 9.50 14.63 -19.14
C GLY A 302 10.20 13.80 -18.07
N ARG A 303 11.02 12.80 -18.43
CA ARG A 303 11.75 12.00 -17.44
C ARG A 303 12.96 12.79 -16.90
N PRO A 304 13.11 12.95 -15.57
CA PRO A 304 14.29 13.59 -14.99
C PRO A 304 15.58 12.83 -15.34
N ALA A 305 16.66 13.56 -15.61
CA ALA A 305 17.95 12.97 -15.98
C ALA A 305 18.61 12.12 -14.87
N ASN A 306 18.21 12.34 -13.61
CA ASN A 306 18.67 11.61 -12.43
C ASN A 306 17.70 10.49 -11.98
N ALA A 307 16.67 10.19 -12.77
CA ALA A 307 15.77 9.08 -12.47
C ALA A 307 16.52 7.76 -12.71
N GLU A 308 16.62 6.92 -11.66
CA GLU A 308 17.24 5.59 -11.75
C GLU A 308 16.69 4.80 -12.95
N VAL A 309 17.58 4.12 -13.66
CA VAL A 309 17.21 3.08 -14.63
C VAL A 309 16.89 1.85 -13.80
N ARG A 310 15.62 1.43 -13.82
CA ARG A 310 15.18 0.15 -13.28
C ARG A 310 14.64 -0.70 -14.42
#